data_AF-A0A914W3Y2-F1
#
_entry.id   AF-A0A914W3Y2-F1
#
_cell.length_a   1.000
_cell.length_b   1.000
_cell.length_c   1.000
_cell.angle_alpha   90.00
_cell.angle_beta   90.00
_cell.angle_gamma   90.00
#
_symmetry.space_group_name_H-M   'P 1'
#
loop_
_entity.id
_entity.type
_entity.pdbx_description
1 polymer ?
#
loop_
_entity_poly.entity_id
_entity_poly.type
_entity_poly.pdbx_seq_one_letter_code
_entity_poly.pdbx_strand_id
1 'polypeptide(L)'
;MSGVQQHLVVVLACFGFVATSNETTSRLLGEIVVEVLRNEHLPSRNVPLARCVHGTPNKNGTCDCSSHLWAGEICNTIVCLNNGRPDPVYPSSCDCRGTGFVGQHCDFPACQGGQLSADKQRCNCVGNYFGAQCQFFCWHGRLDGSGRCVCEDGYVGRDCNTCESGYVGSEDCRMRRRPVLRSRFALSGLSLCMITVVLLWMSVMTRRRRALLAAQHMERMASQRTSNAVVLRCEERRALAPHLSSNSQPPMSTTVIMQSETVPVLSGPSPFYPYPPLPRPFDAAGQNFPPDAPPTYDEAVRSAPIK
;
A
#
# COMPACT_ATOMS: atom_id res chain seq x y z
N MET A 1 -41.34 -35.42 24.45
CA MET A 1 -42.40 -35.05 25.40
C MET A 1 -42.38 -33.55 25.57
N SER A 2 -43.56 -32.93 25.45
CA SER A 2 -43.90 -31.54 25.79
C SER A 2 -43.36 -30.42 24.90
N GLY A 3 -44.25 -29.81 24.11
CA GLY A 3 -44.13 -28.38 23.80
C GLY A 3 -44.44 -27.92 22.38
N VAL A 4 -45.60 -28.23 21.78
CA VAL A 4 -46.15 -27.41 20.68
C VAL A 4 -47.69 -27.53 20.67
N GLN A 5 -48.38 -26.81 21.56
CA GLN A 5 -49.86 -26.74 21.50
C GLN A 5 -50.42 -25.43 22.07
N GLN A 6 -49.94 -24.28 21.60
CA GLN A 6 -50.44 -22.97 22.08
C GLN A 6 -50.70 -21.89 21.01
N HIS A 7 -50.63 -22.19 19.71
CA HIS A 7 -50.80 -21.15 18.68
C HIS A 7 -52.17 -21.07 17.99
N LEU A 8 -53.16 -21.89 18.37
CA LEU A 8 -54.46 -21.93 17.67
C LEU A 8 -55.63 -21.24 18.40
N VAL A 9 -55.37 -20.29 19.32
CA VAL A 9 -56.44 -19.61 20.09
C VAL A 9 -56.57 -18.11 19.81
N VAL A 10 -55.73 -17.49 18.97
CA VAL A 10 -55.63 -16.01 18.91
C VAL A 10 -56.01 -15.40 17.55
N VAL A 11 -56.94 -15.98 16.78
CA VAL A 11 -57.40 -15.36 15.50
C VAL A 11 -58.91 -15.08 15.45
N LEU A 12 -59.62 -15.17 16.59
CA LEU A 12 -61.06 -14.87 16.66
C LEU A 12 -61.41 -13.59 17.45
N ALA A 13 -60.42 -12.76 17.80
CA ALA A 13 -60.64 -11.57 18.62
C ALA A 13 -60.67 -10.23 17.83
N CYS A 14 -60.64 -10.23 16.50
CA CYS A 14 -60.61 -8.99 15.69
C CYS A 14 -61.95 -8.58 15.07
N PHE A 15 -63.00 -9.40 15.16
CA PHE A 15 -64.35 -8.96 14.80
C PHE A 15 -65.09 -8.56 16.06
N GLY A 16 -65.19 -7.26 16.30
CA GLY A 16 -65.84 -6.64 17.45
C GLY A 16 -67.33 -6.91 17.53
N PHE A 17 -67.71 -8.13 17.92
CA PHE A 17 -69.04 -8.47 18.39
C PHE A 17 -69.02 -8.51 19.91
N VAL A 18 -69.36 -7.39 20.53
CA VAL A 18 -69.76 -7.36 21.95
C VAL A 18 -71.19 -7.87 22.02
N ALA A 19 -71.34 -9.19 22.14
CA ALA A 19 -72.62 -9.80 22.48
C ALA A 19 -72.74 -9.81 24.01
N THR A 20 -73.67 -9.02 24.56
CA THR A 20 -74.08 -9.13 25.96
C THR A 20 -74.75 -10.49 26.15
N SER A 21 -74.12 -11.34 26.95
CA SER A 21 -74.55 -12.71 27.20
C SER A 21 -75.78 -12.74 28.11
N ASN A 22 -76.94 -13.12 27.56
CA ASN A 22 -77.99 -13.76 28.35
C ASN A 22 -77.69 -15.26 28.43
N GLU A 23 -77.71 -15.80 29.64
CA GLU A 23 -77.22 -17.13 30.05
C GLU A 23 -77.94 -18.34 29.40
N THR A 24 -78.95 -18.10 28.57
CA THR A 24 -79.78 -19.15 27.97
C THR A 24 -79.42 -19.50 26.52
N THR A 25 -78.63 -18.68 25.82
CA THR A 25 -78.31 -18.90 24.39
C THR A 25 -77.04 -19.72 24.14
N SER A 26 -76.22 -19.96 25.16
CA SER A 26 -74.96 -20.72 25.04
C SER A 26 -75.13 -22.25 24.97
N ARG A 27 -76.31 -22.78 25.30
CA ARG A 27 -76.56 -24.24 25.23
C ARG A 27 -77.01 -24.73 23.85
N LEU A 28 -77.62 -23.87 23.04
CA LEU A 28 -78.10 -24.26 21.70
C LEU A 28 -77.04 -24.19 20.60
N LEU A 29 -75.98 -23.37 20.76
CA LEU A 29 -74.86 -23.33 19.81
C LEU A 29 -73.78 -24.39 20.11
N GLY A 30 -73.83 -25.03 21.29
CA GLY A 30 -72.90 -26.11 21.67
C GLY A 30 -73.18 -27.46 21.00
N GLU A 31 -74.43 -27.74 20.60
CA GLU A 31 -74.78 -29.00 19.94
C GLU A 31 -74.67 -28.92 18.40
N ILE A 32 -74.92 -27.76 17.79
CA ILE A 32 -74.91 -27.63 16.32
C ILE A 32 -73.47 -27.68 15.74
N VAL A 33 -72.46 -27.28 16.51
CA VAL A 33 -71.05 -27.30 16.04
C VAL A 33 -70.42 -28.69 16.18
N VAL A 34 -70.97 -29.58 17.02
CA VAL A 34 -70.42 -30.93 17.22
C VAL A 34 -70.84 -31.89 16.10
N GLU A 35 -71.97 -31.63 15.43
CA GLU A 35 -72.47 -32.52 14.37
C GLU A 35 -71.87 -32.23 12.99
N VAL A 36 -71.39 -30.99 12.75
CA VAL A 36 -70.69 -30.64 11.50
C VAL A 36 -69.25 -31.17 11.46
N LEU A 37 -68.61 -31.42 12.61
CA LEU A 37 -67.26 -31.98 12.67
C LEU A 37 -67.21 -33.51 12.70
N ARG A 38 -68.36 -34.20 12.79
CA ARG A 38 -68.41 -35.66 12.92
C ARG A 38 -68.65 -36.41 11.59
N ASN A 39 -68.93 -35.69 10.50
CA ASN A 39 -69.41 -36.29 9.25
C ASN A 39 -68.45 -36.19 8.05
N GLU A 40 -67.20 -35.77 8.24
CA GLU A 40 -66.16 -35.76 7.19
C GLU A 40 -65.31 -37.06 7.18
N HIS A 41 -65.80 -38.16 7.77
CA HIS A 41 -65.22 -39.50 7.58
C HIS A 41 -65.75 -40.14 6.29
N LEU A 42 -65.64 -39.42 5.18
CA LEU A 42 -65.85 -40.00 3.86
C LEU A 42 -64.66 -40.91 3.54
N PRO A 43 -64.88 -42.21 3.26
CA PRO A 43 -63.81 -43.13 2.90
C PRO A 43 -63.17 -42.63 1.60
N SER A 44 -61.94 -42.13 1.75
CA SER A 44 -60.92 -41.83 0.74
C SER A 44 -61.26 -42.38 -0.64
N ARG A 45 -62.02 -41.55 -1.37
CA ARG A 45 -62.36 -41.70 -2.78
C ARG A 45 -61.06 -41.82 -3.55
N ASN A 46 -60.70 -43.04 -3.98
CA ASN A 46 -59.60 -43.40 -4.89
C ASN A 46 -58.63 -42.23 -5.13
N VAL A 47 -57.82 -41.91 -4.11
CA VAL A 47 -56.80 -40.88 -4.29
C VAL A 47 -55.89 -41.46 -5.37
N PRO A 48 -55.81 -40.83 -6.55
CA PRO A 48 -54.95 -41.32 -7.61
C PRO A 48 -53.57 -41.46 -7.00
N LEU A 49 -53.00 -42.68 -7.05
CA LEU A 49 -51.71 -43.04 -6.48
C LEU A 49 -50.78 -41.83 -6.57
N ALA A 50 -50.49 -41.19 -5.44
CA ALA A 50 -49.79 -39.92 -5.42
C ALA A 50 -48.48 -40.10 -6.19
N ARG A 51 -48.38 -39.45 -7.36
CA ARG A 51 -47.24 -39.62 -8.25
C ARG A 51 -46.11 -38.77 -7.67
N CYS A 52 -45.33 -39.37 -6.79
CA CYS A 52 -44.13 -38.77 -6.22
C CYS A 52 -43.18 -38.38 -7.36
N VAL A 53 -42.81 -37.11 -7.44
CA VAL A 53 -41.97 -36.61 -8.54
C VAL A 53 -40.52 -37.05 -8.32
N HIS A 54 -39.98 -36.79 -7.12
CA HIS A 54 -38.61 -37.12 -6.72
C HIS A 54 -38.59 -37.97 -5.43
N GLY A 55 -39.40 -39.03 -5.38
CA GLY A 55 -39.48 -39.90 -4.21
C GLY A 55 -40.19 -41.21 -4.48
N THR A 56 -40.31 -42.04 -3.45
CA THR A 56 -41.00 -43.32 -3.50
C THR A 56 -42.28 -43.27 -2.66
N PRO A 57 -43.44 -43.71 -3.19
CA PRO A 57 -44.65 -43.79 -2.38
C PRO A 57 -44.51 -44.87 -1.29
N ASN A 58 -44.79 -44.50 -0.04
CA ASN A 58 -44.84 -45.42 1.09
C ASN A 58 -46.15 -46.22 1.08
N LYS A 59 -46.23 -47.27 1.92
CA LYS A 59 -47.42 -48.13 2.05
C LYS A 59 -48.71 -47.36 2.40
N ASN A 60 -48.58 -46.18 3.00
CA ASN A 60 -49.70 -45.30 3.37
C ASN A 60 -50.12 -44.34 2.24
N GLY A 61 -49.49 -44.40 1.07
CA GLY A 61 -49.75 -43.49 -0.05
C GLY A 61 -49.07 -42.12 0.04
N THR A 62 -48.31 -41.85 1.09
CA THR A 62 -47.48 -40.64 1.24
C THR A 62 -46.15 -40.78 0.51
N CYS A 63 -45.61 -39.71 -0.06
CA CYS A 63 -44.29 -39.75 -0.69
C CYS A 63 -43.16 -39.68 0.33
N ASP A 64 -42.23 -40.63 0.25
CA ASP A 64 -40.93 -40.57 0.91
C ASP A 64 -39.92 -39.94 -0.04
N CYS A 65 -39.48 -38.72 0.25
CA CYS A 65 -38.53 -38.02 -0.58
C CYS A 65 -37.14 -38.66 -0.40
N SER A 66 -36.81 -39.58 -1.30
CA SER A 66 -35.67 -40.50 -1.19
C SER A 66 -34.30 -39.81 -1.09
N SER A 67 -34.23 -38.50 -1.41
CA SER A 67 -33.13 -37.64 -1.03
C SER A 67 -33.63 -36.49 -0.16
N HIS A 68 -32.87 -36.15 0.88
CA HIS A 68 -33.04 -34.96 1.72
C HIS A 68 -32.94 -33.62 0.96
N LEU A 69 -32.89 -33.69 -0.37
CA LEU A 69 -32.76 -32.60 -1.32
C LEU A 69 -34.14 -32.19 -1.90
N TRP A 70 -35.20 -32.94 -1.61
CA TRP A 70 -36.57 -32.63 -2.01
C TRP A 70 -37.53 -32.71 -0.83
N ALA A 71 -38.55 -31.86 -0.85
CA ALA A 71 -39.57 -31.74 0.18
C ALA A 71 -40.97 -31.53 -0.45
N GLY A 72 -41.99 -31.48 0.41
CA GLY A 72 -43.38 -31.34 0.03
C GLY A 72 -44.10 -32.69 -0.08
N GLU A 73 -45.44 -32.63 -0.14
CA GLU A 73 -46.32 -33.81 -0.11
C GLU A 73 -46.06 -34.81 -1.26
N ILE A 74 -45.60 -34.29 -2.39
CA ILE A 74 -45.26 -35.06 -3.60
C ILE A 74 -43.77 -34.94 -3.99
N CYS A 75 -42.91 -34.46 -3.08
CA CYS A 75 -41.47 -34.25 -3.33
C CYS A 75 -41.18 -33.33 -4.53
N ASN A 76 -41.97 -32.26 -4.69
CA ASN A 76 -41.84 -31.29 -5.78
C ASN A 76 -41.09 -30.01 -5.37
N THR A 77 -40.87 -29.79 -4.08
CA THR A 77 -40.21 -28.59 -3.58
C THR A 77 -38.73 -28.88 -3.41
N ILE A 78 -37.87 -28.11 -4.08
CA ILE A 78 -36.42 -28.25 -3.94
C ILE A 78 -35.97 -27.78 -2.55
N VAL A 79 -35.07 -28.53 -1.92
CA VAL A 79 -34.37 -28.12 -0.69
C VAL A 79 -33.00 -27.58 -1.09
N CYS A 80 -32.72 -26.34 -0.71
CA CYS A 80 -31.44 -25.70 -0.93
C CYS A 80 -30.57 -25.80 0.32
N LEU A 81 -29.35 -26.31 0.17
CA LEU A 81 -28.38 -26.44 1.25
C LEU A 81 -27.53 -25.16 1.38
N ASN A 82 -26.73 -25.07 2.44
CA ASN A 82 -25.71 -24.02 2.63
C ASN A 82 -26.24 -22.57 2.47
N ASN A 83 -27.44 -22.29 2.97
CA ASN A 83 -28.14 -21.01 2.86
C ASN A 83 -28.50 -20.58 1.43
N GLY A 84 -28.51 -21.50 0.47
CA GLY A 84 -29.10 -21.27 -0.86
C GLY A 84 -30.59 -20.98 -0.77
N ARG A 85 -31.13 -20.32 -1.80
CA ARG A 85 -32.56 -20.00 -1.88
C ARG A 85 -33.15 -20.59 -3.15
N PRO A 86 -34.42 -21.04 -3.17
CA PRO A 86 -35.07 -21.45 -4.41
C PRO A 86 -35.04 -20.30 -5.42
N ASP A 87 -34.65 -20.57 -6.66
CA ASP A 87 -34.59 -19.58 -7.72
C ASP A 87 -36.04 -19.16 -8.10
N PRO A 88 -36.36 -17.85 -8.11
CA PRO A 88 -37.71 -17.38 -8.41
C PRO A 88 -38.14 -17.62 -9.87
N VAL A 89 -37.18 -17.76 -10.78
CA VAL A 89 -37.41 -18.04 -12.20
C VAL A 89 -37.51 -19.55 -12.43
N TYR A 90 -36.68 -20.33 -11.73
CA TYR A 90 -36.60 -21.79 -11.89
C TYR A 90 -36.83 -22.51 -10.54
N PRO A 91 -38.09 -22.83 -10.17
CA PRO A 91 -38.42 -23.39 -8.85
C PRO A 91 -37.83 -24.78 -8.58
N SER A 92 -37.27 -25.44 -9.61
CA SER A 92 -36.54 -26.70 -9.51
C SER A 92 -35.02 -26.53 -9.36
N SER A 93 -34.54 -25.30 -9.17
CA SER A 93 -33.12 -24.97 -8.99
C SER A 93 -32.93 -24.03 -7.79
N CYS A 94 -31.77 -24.15 -7.15
CA CYS A 94 -31.37 -23.21 -6.11
C CYS A 94 -30.47 -22.10 -6.67
N ASP A 95 -30.71 -20.86 -6.24
CA ASP A 95 -29.75 -19.77 -6.34
C ASP A 95 -28.71 -19.89 -5.22
N CYS A 96 -27.48 -20.19 -5.61
CA CYS A 96 -26.33 -20.35 -4.72
C CYS A 96 -25.43 -19.11 -4.67
N ARG A 97 -25.84 -17.97 -5.26
CA ARG A 97 -25.01 -16.77 -5.29
C ARG A 97 -24.70 -16.26 -3.88
N GLY A 98 -23.42 -16.03 -3.61
CA GLY A 98 -22.93 -15.53 -2.32
C GLY A 98 -22.80 -16.58 -1.22
N THR A 99 -23.19 -17.85 -1.45
CA THR A 99 -22.99 -18.92 -0.45
C THR A 99 -21.60 -19.52 -0.50
N GLY A 100 -20.90 -19.40 -1.64
CA GLY A 100 -19.64 -20.11 -1.90
C GLY A 100 -19.84 -21.58 -2.29
N PHE A 101 -21.07 -21.96 -2.64
CA PHE A 101 -21.41 -23.30 -3.11
C PHE A 101 -22.03 -23.23 -4.52
N VAL A 102 -22.03 -24.36 -5.21
CA VAL A 102 -22.57 -24.60 -6.55
C VAL A 102 -23.32 -25.93 -6.57
N GLY A 103 -23.98 -26.22 -7.69
CA GLY A 103 -24.82 -27.40 -7.85
C GLY A 103 -26.31 -27.05 -7.78
N GLN A 104 -27.16 -28.00 -8.14
CA GLN A 104 -28.61 -27.80 -8.16
C GLN A 104 -29.17 -27.48 -6.76
N HIS A 105 -28.52 -28.00 -5.72
CA HIS A 105 -28.93 -27.84 -4.33
C HIS A 105 -27.93 -27.03 -3.48
N CYS A 106 -26.96 -26.36 -4.12
CA CYS A 106 -25.84 -25.70 -3.43
C CYS A 106 -25.05 -26.65 -2.51
N ASP A 107 -24.87 -27.89 -2.96
CA ASP A 107 -24.31 -29.01 -2.22
C ASP A 107 -22.79 -29.16 -2.40
N PHE A 108 -22.22 -28.53 -3.42
CA PHE A 108 -20.79 -28.60 -3.71
C PHE A 108 -20.07 -27.27 -3.47
N PRO A 109 -18.86 -27.24 -2.89
CA PRO A 109 -18.12 -25.98 -2.75
C PRO A 109 -17.73 -25.41 -4.12
N ALA A 110 -17.82 -24.08 -4.26
CA ALA A 110 -17.41 -23.36 -5.45
C ALA A 110 -15.88 -23.19 -5.46
N CYS A 111 -15.15 -23.97 -6.27
CA CYS A 111 -13.70 -23.86 -6.36
C CYS A 111 -13.29 -22.74 -7.34
N GLN A 112 -12.71 -21.65 -6.85
CA GLN A 112 -12.33 -20.51 -7.72
C GLN A 112 -11.02 -20.75 -8.48
N GLY A 113 -9.98 -21.22 -7.79
CA GLY A 113 -8.65 -21.49 -8.36
C GLY A 113 -8.25 -22.96 -8.30
N GLY A 114 -9.19 -23.87 -8.55
CA GLY A 114 -8.94 -25.30 -8.38
C GLY A 114 -9.99 -26.19 -9.00
N GLN A 115 -9.91 -27.48 -8.68
CA GLN A 115 -10.86 -28.49 -9.13
C GLN A 115 -11.56 -29.13 -7.94
N LEU A 116 -12.82 -29.49 -8.13
CA LEU A 116 -13.57 -30.25 -7.14
C LEU A 116 -12.99 -31.66 -7.06
N SER A 117 -12.69 -32.13 -5.85
CA SER A 117 -12.19 -33.48 -5.61
C SER A 117 -13.21 -34.55 -6.06
N ALA A 118 -12.75 -35.77 -6.30
CA ALA A 118 -13.59 -36.87 -6.81
C ALA A 118 -14.77 -37.21 -5.88
N ASP A 119 -14.61 -37.00 -4.57
CA ASP A 119 -15.64 -37.13 -3.54
C ASP A 119 -16.60 -35.93 -3.46
N LYS A 120 -16.35 -34.87 -4.22
CA LYS A 120 -17.15 -33.63 -4.28
C LYS A 120 -17.27 -32.84 -2.98
N GLN A 121 -16.48 -33.18 -1.95
CA GLN A 121 -16.54 -32.53 -0.64
C GLN A 121 -15.48 -31.42 -0.45
N ARG A 122 -14.42 -31.41 -1.27
CA ARG A 122 -13.28 -30.50 -1.11
C ARG A 122 -12.79 -29.96 -2.43
N CYS A 123 -12.17 -28.77 -2.40
CA CYS A 123 -11.48 -28.21 -3.54
C CYS A 123 -9.98 -28.54 -3.49
N ASN A 124 -9.47 -29.11 -4.57
CA ASN A 124 -8.04 -29.30 -4.82
C ASN A 124 -7.52 -28.06 -5.54
N CYS A 125 -6.82 -27.20 -4.81
CA CYS A 125 -6.29 -25.96 -5.36
C CYS A 125 -5.12 -26.22 -6.30
N VAL A 126 -5.06 -25.44 -7.39
CA VAL A 126 -3.99 -25.55 -8.39
C VAL A 126 -3.06 -24.35 -8.27
N GLY A 127 -1.75 -24.58 -8.37
CA GLY A 127 -0.76 -23.51 -8.27
C GLY A 127 -0.70 -22.89 -6.87
N ASN A 128 -0.76 -21.55 -6.81
CA ASN A 128 -0.64 -20.77 -5.57
C ASN A 128 -1.99 -20.42 -4.91
N TYR A 129 -3.09 -21.01 -5.38
CA TYR A 129 -4.38 -20.85 -4.72
C TYR A 129 -4.46 -21.68 -3.44
N PHE A 130 -5.13 -21.15 -2.42
CA PHE A 130 -5.32 -21.83 -1.14
C PHE A 130 -6.63 -21.43 -0.44
N GLY A 131 -6.94 -22.14 0.65
CA GLY A 131 -8.22 -22.05 1.36
C GLY A 131 -9.17 -23.18 1.00
N ALA A 132 -10.26 -23.31 1.77
CA ALA A 132 -11.22 -24.42 1.61
C ALA A 132 -11.90 -24.45 0.22
N GLN A 133 -12.02 -23.29 -0.42
CA GLN A 133 -12.65 -23.10 -1.73
C GLN A 133 -11.65 -22.57 -2.78
N CYS A 134 -10.34 -22.60 -2.47
CA CYS A 134 -9.29 -22.03 -3.31
C CYS A 134 -9.56 -20.55 -3.66
N GLN A 135 -10.11 -19.80 -2.71
CA GLN A 135 -10.56 -18.43 -2.89
C GLN A 135 -9.46 -17.38 -2.68
N PHE A 136 -8.32 -17.78 -2.10
CA PHE A 136 -7.18 -16.89 -1.88
C PHE A 136 -6.04 -17.28 -2.80
N PHE A 137 -5.30 -16.28 -3.27
CA PHE A 137 -4.10 -16.46 -4.08
C PHE A 137 -2.87 -15.96 -3.32
N CYS A 138 -1.82 -16.77 -3.25
CA CYS A 138 -0.57 -16.41 -2.59
C CYS A 138 0.30 -15.59 -3.56
N TRP A 139 0.31 -14.25 -3.39
CA TRP A 139 0.96 -13.33 -4.34
C TRP A 139 2.49 -13.35 -4.21
N HIS A 140 3.01 -12.96 -3.05
CA HIS A 140 4.44 -12.87 -2.78
C HIS A 140 4.84 -13.85 -1.67
N GLY A 141 4.76 -15.13 -1.99
CA GLY A 141 5.00 -16.20 -1.03
C GLY A 141 4.95 -17.58 -1.65
N ARG A 142 5.09 -18.59 -0.79
CA ARG A 142 4.93 -20.00 -1.16
C ARG A 142 3.98 -20.70 -0.21
N LEU A 143 3.22 -21.67 -0.73
CA LEU A 143 2.38 -22.53 0.11
C LEU A 143 3.26 -23.52 0.88
N ASP A 144 3.03 -23.63 2.18
CA ASP A 144 3.63 -24.69 2.98
C ASP A 144 2.89 -26.03 2.78
N GLY A 145 3.42 -27.12 3.35
CA GLY A 145 2.78 -28.44 3.28
C GLY A 145 1.41 -28.53 3.97
N SER A 146 1.00 -27.50 4.72
CA SER A 146 -0.32 -27.38 5.32
C SER A 146 -1.31 -26.59 4.46
N GLY A 147 -0.86 -26.04 3.32
CA GLY A 147 -1.66 -25.18 2.45
C GLY A 147 -1.80 -23.75 2.95
N ARG A 148 -0.89 -23.27 3.81
CA ARG A 148 -0.83 -21.87 4.26
C ARG A 148 0.19 -21.11 3.42
N CYS A 149 -0.16 -19.90 3.00
CA CYS A 149 0.75 -19.00 2.31
C CYS A 149 1.78 -18.43 3.31
N VAL A 150 3.06 -18.69 3.06
CA VAL A 150 4.20 -18.16 3.80
C VAL A 150 4.83 -17.05 2.97
N CYS A 151 4.77 -15.82 3.48
CA CYS A 151 5.21 -14.62 2.77
C CYS A 151 6.73 -14.53 2.65
N GLU A 152 7.18 -13.91 1.56
CA GLU A 152 8.55 -13.47 1.38
C GLU A 152 8.86 -12.23 2.25
N ASP A 153 10.15 -11.92 2.41
CA ASP A 153 10.61 -10.83 3.27
C ASP A 153 9.97 -9.48 2.89
N GLY A 154 9.36 -8.83 3.88
CA GLY A 154 8.70 -7.53 3.70
C GLY A 154 7.24 -7.60 3.26
N TYR A 155 6.70 -8.79 3.00
CA TYR A 155 5.28 -9.02 2.75
C TYR A 155 4.61 -9.65 3.97
N VAL A 156 3.36 -9.25 4.22
CA VAL A 156 2.51 -9.73 5.31
C VAL A 156 1.08 -9.88 4.82
N GLY A 157 0.24 -10.47 5.67
CA GLY A 157 -1.16 -10.77 5.36
C GLY A 157 -1.38 -12.24 5.11
N ARG A 158 -2.65 -12.63 4.92
CA ARG A 158 -3.02 -14.03 4.65
C ARG A 158 -2.53 -14.48 3.27
N ASP A 159 -2.55 -13.57 2.32
CA ASP A 159 -2.32 -13.72 0.88
C ASP A 159 -1.03 -13.01 0.40
N CYS A 160 -0.25 -12.45 1.35
CA CYS A 160 1.03 -11.80 1.11
C CYS A 160 0.96 -10.68 0.07
N ASN A 161 -0.12 -9.90 0.10
CA ASN A 161 -0.35 -8.75 -0.77
C ASN A 161 -0.15 -7.40 -0.07
N THR A 162 0.23 -7.41 1.20
CA THR A 162 0.38 -6.20 2.01
C THR A 162 1.83 -6.06 2.46
N CYS A 163 2.39 -4.86 2.47
CA CYS A 163 3.74 -4.63 2.94
C CYS A 163 3.82 -4.57 4.47
N GLU A 164 4.89 -5.14 5.03
CA GLU A 164 5.22 -5.04 6.45
C GLU A 164 5.54 -3.58 6.83
N SER A 165 5.29 -3.20 8.09
CA SER A 165 5.65 -1.89 8.61
C SER A 165 7.15 -1.61 8.43
N GLY A 166 7.48 -0.68 7.53
CA GLY A 166 8.86 -0.35 7.17
C GLY A 166 9.20 -0.64 5.71
N TYR A 167 8.32 -1.32 4.98
CA TYR A 167 8.36 -1.48 3.54
C TYR A 167 7.38 -0.51 2.87
N VAL A 168 7.68 -0.07 1.66
CA VAL A 168 6.83 0.81 0.85
C VAL A 168 6.74 0.30 -0.58
N GLY A 169 5.55 0.38 -1.16
CA GLY A 169 5.26 -0.05 -2.52
C GLY A 169 3.84 -0.61 -2.63
N SER A 170 3.23 -0.50 -3.81
CA SER A 170 1.91 -1.11 -4.10
C SER A 170 2.02 -2.48 -4.75
N GLU A 171 3.10 -2.74 -5.50
CA GLU A 171 3.35 -3.99 -6.22
C GLU A 171 4.60 -4.69 -5.68
N ASP A 172 5.70 -3.95 -5.51
CA ASP A 172 6.92 -4.45 -4.88
C ASP A 172 7.11 -3.81 -3.50
N CYS A 173 7.01 -4.60 -2.43
CA CYS A 173 7.37 -4.14 -1.09
C CYS A 173 8.89 -3.98 -1.02
N ARG A 174 9.36 -2.75 -1.18
CA ARG A 174 10.79 -2.44 -1.04
C ARG A 174 11.04 -1.92 0.35
N MET A 175 12.11 -2.41 0.97
CA MET A 175 12.53 -1.91 2.26
C MET A 175 12.69 -0.41 2.14
N ARG A 176 11.91 0.35 2.93
CA ARG A 176 12.02 1.81 2.95
C ARG A 176 13.41 2.05 3.48
N ARG A 177 14.37 2.30 2.59
CA ARG A 177 15.70 2.77 2.98
C ARG A 177 15.38 3.96 3.85
N ARG A 178 15.56 3.81 5.17
CA ARG A 178 15.45 4.94 6.09
C ARG A 178 16.23 6.02 5.36
N PRO A 179 15.63 7.21 5.10
CA PRO A 179 16.45 8.29 4.59
C PRO A 179 17.57 8.33 5.62
N VAL A 180 18.77 7.93 5.19
CA VAL A 180 19.95 8.23 5.95
C VAL A 180 19.82 9.73 5.97
N LEU A 181 19.36 10.25 7.11
CA LEU A 181 19.41 11.66 7.42
C LEU A 181 20.91 11.88 7.38
N ARG A 182 21.39 12.11 6.17
CA ARG A 182 22.74 12.44 5.84
C ARG A 182 22.83 13.74 6.60
N SER A 183 23.45 13.68 7.79
CA SER A 183 23.55 14.76 8.75
C SER A 183 24.25 15.94 8.08
N ARG A 184 23.55 16.62 7.18
CA ARG A 184 24.00 17.85 6.53
C ARG A 184 24.06 18.99 7.55
N PHE A 185 23.49 18.79 8.74
CA PHE A 185 23.60 19.70 9.87
C PHE A 185 24.92 19.63 10.65
N ALA A 186 25.81 18.65 10.42
CA ALA A 186 27.13 18.66 11.03
C ALA A 186 28.18 19.44 10.22
N LEU A 187 27.95 19.66 8.91
CA LEU A 187 28.86 20.44 8.06
C LEU A 187 28.63 21.96 8.12
N SER A 188 27.47 22.43 8.57
CA SER A 188 27.21 23.86 8.74
C SER A 188 27.94 24.46 9.95
N GLY A 189 28.16 23.68 11.02
CA GLY A 189 28.84 24.14 12.23
C GLY A 189 30.34 24.43 12.02
N LEU A 190 31.05 23.56 11.29
CA LEU A 190 32.47 23.78 10.97
C LEU A 190 32.67 24.93 9.97
N SER A 191 31.76 25.08 9.00
CA SER A 191 31.80 26.19 8.05
C SER A 191 31.61 27.54 8.74
N LEU A 192 30.62 27.65 9.63
CA LEU A 192 30.38 28.86 10.42
C LEU A 192 31.57 29.19 11.33
N CYS A 193 32.19 28.18 11.95
CA CYS A 193 33.36 28.40 12.81
C CYS A 193 34.56 28.95 12.00
N MET A 194 34.88 28.33 10.85
CA MET A 194 35.99 28.81 10.00
C MET A 194 35.74 30.22 9.45
N ILE A 195 34.49 30.52 9.06
CA ILE A 195 34.11 31.87 8.60
C ILE A 195 34.33 32.89 9.72
N THR A 196 33.94 32.59 10.96
CA THR A 196 34.12 33.53 12.09
C THR A 196 35.59 33.80 12.39
N VAL A 197 36.45 32.78 12.33
CA VAL A 197 37.91 32.93 12.53
C VAL A 197 38.52 33.82 11.45
N VAL A 198 38.15 33.63 10.18
CA VAL A 198 38.63 34.46 9.06
C VAL A 198 38.16 35.92 9.22
N LEU A 199 36.91 36.15 9.61
CA LEU A 199 36.39 37.51 9.81
C LEU A 199 37.06 38.23 10.98
N LEU A 200 37.34 37.52 12.08
CA LEU A 200 38.11 38.05 13.21
C LEU A 200 39.54 38.42 12.79
N TRP A 201 40.21 37.55 12.04
CA TRP A 201 41.56 37.80 11.54
C TRP A 201 41.61 39.01 10.60
N MET A 202 40.68 39.08 9.65
CA MET A 202 40.54 40.24 8.75
C MET A 202 40.27 41.53 9.53
N SER A 203 39.46 41.49 10.59
CA SER A 203 39.19 42.66 11.43
C SER A 203 40.45 43.15 12.16
N VAL A 204 41.26 42.24 12.70
CA VAL A 204 42.55 42.56 13.36
C VAL A 204 43.56 43.12 12.35
N MET A 205 43.69 42.48 11.19
CA MET A 205 44.59 42.93 10.13
C MET A 205 44.21 44.31 9.61
N THR A 206 42.91 44.57 9.45
CA THR A 206 42.41 45.88 9.01
C THR A 206 42.70 46.97 10.04
N ARG A 207 42.55 46.68 11.34
CA ARG A 207 42.90 47.62 12.41
C ARG A 207 44.40 47.93 12.43
N ARG A 208 45.26 46.90 12.31
CA ARG A 208 46.72 47.10 12.24
C ARG A 208 47.12 47.94 11.04
N ARG A 209 46.53 47.70 9.86
CA ARG A 209 46.82 48.46 8.64
C ARG A 209 46.42 49.93 8.77
N ARG A 210 45.26 50.22 9.38
CA ARG A 210 44.83 51.62 9.64
C ARG A 210 45.76 52.34 10.61
N ALA A 211 46.23 51.66 11.66
CA ALA A 211 47.16 52.24 12.62
C ALA A 211 48.53 52.57 11.98
N LEU A 212 49.05 51.69 11.13
CA LEU A 212 50.31 51.93 10.40
C LEU A 212 50.20 53.11 9.42
N LEU A 213 49.08 53.21 8.70
CA LEU A 213 48.84 54.34 7.79
C LEU A 213 48.73 55.67 8.55
N ALA A 214 48.07 55.69 9.71
CA ALA A 214 48.01 56.87 10.57
C ALA A 214 49.39 57.27 11.11
N ALA A 215 50.22 56.29 11.51
CA ALA A 215 51.59 56.53 11.98
C ALA A 215 52.47 57.13 10.87
N GLN A 216 52.44 56.56 9.65
CA GLN A 216 53.16 57.13 8.50
C GLN A 216 52.71 58.55 8.16
N HIS A 217 51.40 58.83 8.26
CA HIS A 217 50.89 60.17 8.04
C HIS A 217 51.41 61.17 9.08
N MET A 218 51.44 60.77 10.37
CA MET A 218 51.99 61.62 11.43
C MET A 218 53.49 61.86 11.26
N GLU A 219 54.25 60.85 10.82
CA GLU A 219 55.68 60.99 10.56
C GLU A 219 55.97 61.96 9.40
N ARG A 220 55.19 61.90 8.31
CA ARG A 220 55.29 62.88 7.21
C ARG A 220 54.98 64.31 7.68
N MET A 221 53.92 64.49 8.49
CA MET A 221 53.57 65.80 9.03
C MET A 221 54.64 66.34 9.99
N ALA A 222 55.26 65.48 10.80
CA ALA A 222 56.36 65.87 11.68
C ALA A 222 57.61 66.27 10.88
N SER A 223 57.97 65.48 9.86
CA SER A 223 59.09 65.79 8.96
C SER A 223 58.87 67.14 8.25
N GLN A 224 57.66 67.40 7.77
CA GLN A 224 57.33 68.67 7.12
C GLN A 224 57.40 69.88 8.07
N ARG A 225 57.06 69.70 9.35
CA ARG A 225 57.25 70.77 10.36
C ARG A 225 58.74 71.06 10.57
N THR A 226 59.58 70.03 10.63
CA THR A 226 61.03 70.22 10.78
C THR A 226 61.67 70.87 9.55
N SER A 227 61.26 70.50 8.33
CA SER A 227 61.78 71.14 7.11
C SER A 227 61.38 72.61 7.04
N ASN A 228 60.13 72.95 7.37
CA ASN A 228 59.66 74.34 7.37
C ASN A 228 60.41 75.19 8.42
N ALA A 229 60.68 74.63 9.61
CA ALA A 229 61.47 75.31 10.64
C ALA A 229 62.92 75.57 10.19
N VAL A 230 63.53 74.63 9.44
CA VAL A 230 64.87 74.83 8.85
C VAL A 230 64.85 75.92 7.78
N VAL A 231 63.84 75.93 6.90
CA VAL A 231 63.68 76.96 5.87
C VAL A 231 63.57 78.35 6.50
N LEU A 232 62.73 78.52 7.53
CA LEU A 232 62.60 79.79 8.24
C LEU A 232 63.92 80.25 8.88
N ARG A 233 64.68 79.33 9.50
CA ARG A 233 66.03 79.66 10.04
C ARG A 233 67.02 80.05 8.95
N CYS A 234 66.94 79.41 7.78
CA CYS A 234 67.78 79.76 6.63
C CYS A 234 67.41 81.13 6.05
N GLU A 235 66.11 81.47 5.96
CA GLU A 235 65.64 82.80 5.54
C GLU A 235 66.06 83.89 6.52
N GLU A 236 65.95 83.65 7.83
CA GLU A 236 66.41 84.58 8.87
C GLU A 236 67.93 84.85 8.75
N ARG A 237 68.73 83.79 8.54
CA ARG A 237 70.18 83.94 8.28
C ARG A 237 70.49 84.68 6.98
N ARG A 238 69.65 84.53 5.95
CA ARG A 238 69.82 85.23 4.66
C ARG A 238 69.47 86.71 4.75
N ALA A 239 68.45 87.06 5.54
CA ALA A 239 68.07 88.45 5.80
C ALA A 239 69.15 89.23 6.58
N LEU A 240 69.94 88.55 7.40
CA LEU A 240 71.06 89.13 8.15
C LEU A 240 72.38 89.17 7.37
N ALA A 241 72.41 88.74 6.10
CA ALA A 241 73.61 88.68 5.27
C ALA A 241 73.68 89.69 4.10
N PRO A 242 73.38 90.99 4.25
CA PRO A 242 73.90 91.98 3.33
C PRO A 242 75.26 92.47 3.83
N HIS A 243 76.23 92.53 2.93
CA HIS A 243 77.65 92.86 3.14
C HIS A 243 78.51 91.70 3.62
N LEU A 244 78.89 90.83 2.67
CA LEU A 244 80.29 90.46 2.44
C LEU A 244 80.43 89.76 1.07
N SER A 245 81.16 90.43 0.16
CA SER A 245 82.14 89.89 -0.80
C SER A 245 81.74 88.67 -1.66
N SER A 246 81.49 88.83 -2.97
CA SER A 246 82.49 88.94 -4.06
C SER A 246 83.37 87.70 -4.25
N ASN A 247 83.20 87.07 -5.42
CA ASN A 247 84.07 86.12 -6.12
C ASN A 247 84.36 84.74 -5.50
N SER A 248 83.71 83.68 -6.02
CA SER A 248 84.38 82.46 -6.55
C SER A 248 83.39 81.37 -6.98
N GLN A 249 83.77 80.63 -8.03
CA GLN A 249 83.02 79.63 -8.80
C GLN A 249 82.60 78.36 -8.03
N PRO A 250 81.52 77.66 -8.46
CA PRO A 250 81.11 76.37 -7.92
C PRO A 250 81.68 75.18 -8.73
N PRO A 251 82.03 74.04 -8.08
CA PRO A 251 82.23 72.79 -8.80
C PRO A 251 81.06 71.80 -8.64
N MET A 252 80.58 71.38 -9.81
CA MET A 252 80.09 70.08 -10.28
C MET A 252 79.34 69.10 -9.34
N SER A 253 78.10 68.85 -9.76
CA SER A 253 77.17 67.78 -9.36
C SER A 253 77.73 66.36 -9.53
N THR A 254 77.43 65.48 -8.57
CA THR A 254 77.60 64.02 -8.70
C THR A 254 76.23 63.35 -8.55
N THR A 255 75.79 62.69 -9.62
CA THR A 255 74.53 61.93 -9.74
C THR A 255 74.71 60.50 -9.22
N VAL A 256 73.80 60.02 -8.37
CA VAL A 256 73.75 58.64 -7.88
C VAL A 256 72.50 57.95 -8.44
N ILE A 257 72.68 56.85 -9.15
CA ILE A 257 71.64 56.01 -9.76
C ILE A 257 71.44 54.76 -8.87
N MET A 258 70.20 54.46 -8.45
CA MET A 258 69.85 53.18 -7.80
C MET A 258 69.13 52.26 -8.80
N GLN A 259 69.57 51.00 -8.88
CA GLN A 259 69.00 49.93 -9.72
C GLN A 259 68.00 49.05 -8.94
N SER A 260 66.99 48.52 -9.63
CA SER A 260 65.89 47.69 -9.10
C SER A 260 66.06 46.20 -9.43
N GLU A 261 65.93 45.32 -8.44
CA GLU A 261 65.97 43.86 -8.61
C GLU A 261 64.58 43.22 -8.85
N THR A 262 64.64 42.05 -9.51
CA THR A 262 63.61 41.22 -10.12
C THR A 262 62.97 40.19 -9.17
N VAL A 263 61.77 39.72 -9.51
CA VAL A 263 60.97 38.71 -8.76
C VAL A 263 60.88 37.39 -9.55
N PRO A 264 61.00 36.19 -8.92
CA PRO A 264 60.83 34.92 -9.63
C PRO A 264 59.39 34.34 -9.52
N VAL A 265 58.98 33.63 -10.57
CA VAL A 265 57.70 32.92 -10.74
C VAL A 265 57.86 31.44 -10.35
N LEU A 266 56.90 30.90 -9.60
CA LEU A 266 56.86 29.51 -9.13
C LEU A 266 55.80 28.71 -9.92
N SER A 267 56.23 27.64 -10.59
CA SER A 267 55.38 26.70 -11.34
C SER A 267 55.25 25.39 -10.56
N GLY A 268 54.03 24.91 -10.32
CA GLY A 268 53.75 23.62 -9.67
C GLY A 268 52.73 22.79 -10.48
N PRO A 269 52.85 21.45 -10.54
CA PRO A 269 52.00 20.59 -11.37
C PRO A 269 50.76 20.04 -10.63
N SER A 270 49.65 19.92 -11.35
CA SER A 270 48.38 19.32 -10.91
C SER A 270 48.35 17.79 -11.12
N PRO A 271 47.70 16.99 -10.25
CA PRO A 271 47.50 15.57 -10.47
C PRO A 271 46.13 15.26 -11.09
N PHE A 272 46.14 14.50 -12.19
CA PHE A 272 44.97 13.80 -12.74
C PHE A 272 44.87 12.41 -12.11
N TYR A 273 43.69 12.04 -11.63
CA TYR A 273 43.32 10.64 -11.33
C TYR A 273 42.31 10.14 -12.38
N PRO A 274 42.46 8.92 -12.92
CA PRO A 274 41.47 8.32 -13.80
C PRO A 274 40.41 7.53 -13.01
N TYR A 275 39.13 7.71 -13.38
CA TYR A 275 38.00 6.91 -12.89
C TYR A 275 37.90 5.57 -13.63
N PRO A 276 37.42 4.48 -12.98
CA PRO A 276 37.15 3.21 -13.64
C PRO A 276 35.80 3.19 -14.38
N PRO A 277 35.62 2.27 -15.37
CA PRO A 277 34.47 2.27 -16.27
C PRO A 277 33.22 1.61 -15.68
N LEU A 278 32.05 2.10 -16.12
CA LEU A 278 30.70 1.59 -15.81
C LEU A 278 30.40 0.23 -16.48
N PRO A 279 29.56 -0.62 -15.87
CA PRO A 279 29.15 -1.89 -16.46
C PRO A 279 28.07 -1.72 -17.53
N ARG A 280 28.12 -2.60 -18.54
CA ARG A 280 27.23 -2.62 -19.72
C ARG A 280 25.82 -3.16 -19.38
N PRO A 281 24.79 -2.79 -20.16
CA PRO A 281 23.44 -3.36 -20.02
C PRO A 281 23.40 -4.81 -20.50
N PHE A 282 22.60 -5.63 -19.82
CA PHE A 282 22.26 -6.99 -20.25
C PHE A 282 21.37 -6.93 -21.49
N ASP A 283 21.80 -7.61 -22.56
CA ASP A 283 20.98 -7.91 -23.72
C ASP A 283 19.90 -8.93 -23.35
N ALA A 284 18.64 -8.52 -23.52
CA ALA A 284 17.48 -9.39 -23.43
C ALA A 284 17.42 -10.26 -24.68
N ALA A 285 17.69 -11.56 -24.53
CA ALA A 285 17.42 -12.56 -25.54
C ALA A 285 15.90 -12.76 -25.67
N GLY A 286 15.32 -12.20 -26.73
CA GLY A 286 13.96 -12.52 -27.17
C GLY A 286 13.91 -13.92 -27.76
N GLN A 287 13.39 -14.88 -26.99
CA GLN A 287 12.90 -16.15 -27.54
C GLN A 287 11.45 -15.95 -27.98
N ASN A 288 11.24 -15.94 -29.30
CA ASN A 288 9.94 -16.11 -29.93
C ASN A 288 9.45 -17.54 -29.66
N PHE A 289 8.48 -17.70 -28.76
CA PHE A 289 7.66 -18.91 -28.69
C PHE A 289 6.44 -18.73 -29.61
N PRO A 290 6.10 -19.72 -30.44
CA PRO A 290 4.85 -19.71 -31.20
C PRO A 290 3.65 -19.92 -30.26
N PRO A 291 2.46 -19.39 -30.59
CA PRO A 291 1.25 -19.62 -29.82
C PRO A 291 0.72 -21.02 -30.12
N ASP A 292 1.01 -21.99 -29.25
CA ASP A 292 0.30 -23.27 -29.24
C ASP A 292 -1.12 -23.04 -28.70
N ALA A 293 -2.08 -23.00 -29.62
CA ALA A 293 -3.49 -23.06 -29.29
C ALA A 293 -3.79 -24.43 -28.62
N PRO A 294 -4.61 -24.47 -27.56
CA PRO A 294 -5.00 -25.74 -26.95
C PRO A 294 -5.85 -26.56 -27.94
N PRO A 295 -5.69 -27.90 -27.98
CA PRO A 295 -6.47 -28.76 -28.84
C PRO A 295 -7.96 -28.68 -28.47
N THR A 296 -8.81 -28.56 -29.49
CA THR A 296 -10.26 -28.62 -29.36
C THR A 296 -10.70 -30.03 -28.93
N TYR A 297 -11.77 -30.09 -28.13
CA TYR A 297 -12.26 -31.28 -27.43
C TYR A 297 -12.64 -32.47 -28.34
N ASP A 298 -12.78 -32.25 -29.65
CA ASP A 298 -13.24 -33.26 -30.61
C ASP A 298 -12.16 -34.29 -31.03
N GLU A 299 -10.87 -34.05 -30.78
CA GLU A 299 -9.81 -35.01 -31.14
C GLU A 299 -9.46 -36.01 -30.02
N ALA A 300 -9.89 -35.77 -28.77
CA ALA A 300 -9.57 -36.66 -27.65
C ALA A 300 -10.46 -37.92 -27.57
N VAL A 301 -11.58 -37.97 -28.30
CA VAL A 301 -12.56 -39.07 -28.20
C VAL A 301 -12.32 -40.19 -29.23
N ARG A 302 -11.45 -40.01 -30.23
CA ARG A 302 -11.18 -41.05 -31.25
C ARG A 302 -10.07 -42.04 -30.89
N SER A 303 -9.42 -41.88 -29.75
CA SER A 303 -8.16 -42.59 -29.44
C SER A 303 -8.24 -43.53 -28.23
N ALA A 304 -9.40 -44.13 -27.96
CA ALA A 304 -9.52 -45.17 -26.93
C ALA A 304 -9.74 -46.56 -27.58
N PRO A 305 -8.80 -47.51 -27.42
CA PRO A 305 -9.00 -48.88 -27.89
C PRO A 305 -10.03 -49.60 -27.02
N ILE A 306 -11.01 -50.22 -27.69
CA ILE A 306 -11.98 -51.14 -27.09
C ILE A 306 -11.21 -52.36 -26.59
N LYS A 307 -11.30 -52.64 -25.28
CA LYS A 307 -10.96 -53.92 -24.65
C LYS A 307 -12.20 -54.48 -23.98
#